data_AF-A0A5J5GLH3-F1
#
_entry.id   AF-A0A5J5GLH3-F1
#
_cell.length_a   1.000
_cell.length_b   1.000
_cell.length_c   1.000
_cell.angle_alpha   90.00
_cell.angle_beta   90.00
_cell.angle_gamma   90.00
#
_symmetry.space_group_name_H-M   'P 1'
#
loop_
_entity.id
_entity.type
_entity.pdbx_description
1 polymer ?
#
loop_
_entity_poly.entity_id
_entity_poly.type
_entity_poly.pdbx_seq_one_letter_code
_entity_poly.pdbx_strand_id
1 'polypeptide(L)'
;MWTALAVIGFVGTVVFLILGLVSVIRKHGTAKRNFIIAAAAFVIMIIGAASTDTKDTEAAGTPSAAPAATAAETAAPSPAVSQPTEDEKAQAELVKKEEADKKAKEIEEARIAAEQQQKEAEEAQATAEKSKFADYMLTIVPSITDDMAELDVQTYQYIFDHSDLFPAVTPEAKQAAQTSADPNVTSKHLQKNITPYLGKMISITGDVISIEETETDIGTVAYVHIVDDNFNSITGIYAGSTGDILEDDLVRLRGVPTASYSFDNVSGGTTNATLLTISTIQKIQ
;
A
#
# COMPACT_ATOMS: atom_id res chain seq x y z
N MET A 1 17.79 -13.80 24.24
CA MET A 1 16.66 -14.73 23.97
C MET A 1 15.37 -14.27 24.66
N TRP A 2 15.40 -13.98 25.97
CA TRP A 2 14.22 -13.50 26.73
C TRP A 2 13.63 -12.18 26.22
N THR A 3 14.47 -11.24 25.80
CA THR A 3 14.06 -9.97 25.17
C THR A 3 13.34 -10.19 23.84
N ALA A 4 13.79 -11.13 23.01
CA ALA A 4 13.11 -11.47 21.76
C ALA A 4 11.71 -12.08 22.01
N LEU A 5 11.57 -12.92 23.06
CA LEU A 5 10.28 -13.45 23.47
C LEU A 5 9.32 -12.35 23.97
N ALA A 6 9.82 -11.36 24.69
CA ALA A 6 9.02 -10.22 25.13
C ALA A 6 8.50 -9.37 23.95
N VAL A 7 9.34 -9.12 22.93
CA VAL A 7 8.96 -8.38 21.73
C VAL A 7 7.93 -9.16 20.90
N ILE A 8 8.13 -10.47 20.70
CA ILE A 8 7.18 -11.32 19.98
C ILE A 8 5.82 -11.37 20.71
N GLY A 9 5.84 -11.51 22.04
CA GLY A 9 4.63 -11.47 22.86
C GLY A 9 3.89 -10.14 22.74
N PHE A 10 4.60 -9.01 22.79
CA PHE A 10 4.03 -7.68 22.65
C PHE A 10 3.36 -7.47 21.28
N VAL A 11 4.06 -7.79 20.18
CA VAL A 11 3.51 -7.68 18.82
C VAL A 11 2.30 -8.59 18.65
N GLY A 12 2.37 -9.83 19.15
CA GLY A 12 1.25 -10.77 19.12
C GLY A 12 0.01 -10.23 19.86
N THR A 13 0.16 -9.69 21.06
CA THR A 13 -0.96 -9.13 21.83
C THR A 13 -1.64 -7.98 21.09
N VAL A 14 -0.88 -7.04 20.52
CA VAL A 14 -1.44 -5.89 19.79
C VAL A 14 -2.22 -6.35 18.55
N VAL A 15 -1.62 -7.23 17.75
CA VAL A 15 -2.24 -7.73 16.51
C VAL A 15 -3.53 -8.50 16.80
N PHE A 16 -3.51 -9.42 17.77
CA PHE A 16 -4.69 -10.21 18.09
C PHE A 16 -5.78 -9.44 18.84
N LEU A 17 -5.45 -8.36 19.56
CA LEU A 17 -6.44 -7.43 20.09
C LEU A 17 -7.16 -6.67 18.97
N ILE A 18 -6.44 -6.16 17.97
CA ILE A 18 -7.03 -5.48 16.81
C ILE A 18 -7.91 -6.45 16.02
N LEU A 19 -7.43 -7.66 15.73
CA LEU A 19 -8.22 -8.69 15.05
C LEU A 19 -9.43 -9.15 15.88
N GLY A 20 -9.31 -9.16 17.20
CA GLY A 20 -10.43 -9.40 18.12
C GLY A 20 -11.52 -8.33 17.99
N LEU A 21 -11.14 -7.05 18.00
CA LEU A 21 -12.05 -5.92 17.83
C LEU A 21 -12.73 -5.92 16.45
N VAL A 22 -11.96 -6.13 15.37
CA VAL A 22 -12.49 -6.23 14.00
C VAL A 22 -13.47 -7.40 13.89
N SER A 23 -13.17 -8.53 14.52
CA SER A 23 -14.06 -9.70 14.53
C SER A 23 -15.38 -9.46 15.27
N VAL A 24 -15.37 -8.64 16.33
CA VAL A 24 -16.60 -8.23 17.05
C VAL A 24 -17.46 -7.31 16.17
N ILE A 25 -16.83 -6.34 15.51
CA ILE A 25 -17.53 -5.38 14.63
C ILE A 25 -18.12 -6.10 13.41
N ARG A 26 -17.35 -6.98 12.78
CA ARG A 26 -17.78 -7.72 11.58
C ARG A 26 -18.64 -8.95 11.88
N LYS A 27 -18.98 -9.23 13.16
CA LYS A 27 -19.76 -10.41 13.60
C LYS A 27 -19.23 -11.76 13.10
N HIS A 28 -17.95 -11.84 12.76
CA HIS A 28 -17.30 -13.12 12.49
C HIS A 28 -17.11 -13.82 13.85
N GLY A 29 -17.60 -15.05 14.00
CA GLY A 29 -17.61 -15.81 15.26
C GLY A 29 -16.23 -16.18 15.83
N THR A 30 -15.14 -15.56 15.35
CA THR A 30 -13.74 -15.83 15.71
C THR A 30 -13.20 -14.95 16.83
N ALA A 31 -13.99 -13.98 17.32
CA ALA A 31 -13.58 -13.04 18.37
C ALA A 31 -13.05 -13.73 19.64
N LYS A 32 -13.77 -14.74 20.14
CA LYS A 32 -13.35 -15.50 21.34
C LYS A 32 -11.96 -16.12 21.18
N ARG A 33 -11.67 -16.69 20.00
CA ARG A 33 -10.37 -17.30 19.69
C ARG A 33 -9.25 -16.25 19.69
N ASN A 34 -9.50 -15.11 19.06
CA ASN A 34 -8.49 -14.04 18.95
C ASN A 34 -8.17 -13.42 20.31
N PHE A 35 -9.16 -13.23 21.18
CA PHE A 35 -8.91 -12.75 22.55
C PHE A 35 -8.15 -13.77 23.42
N ILE A 36 -8.39 -15.08 23.24
CA ILE A 36 -7.61 -16.12 23.94
C ILE A 36 -6.15 -16.10 23.50
N ILE A 37 -5.89 -15.96 22.19
CA ILE A 37 -4.54 -15.88 21.65
C ILE A 37 -3.82 -14.60 22.13
N ALA A 38 -4.52 -13.46 22.16
CA ALA A 38 -3.98 -12.21 22.70
C ALA A 38 -3.59 -12.35 24.18
N ALA A 39 -4.40 -13.05 24.98
CA ALA A 39 -4.10 -13.32 26.38
C ALA A 39 -2.88 -14.25 26.55
N ALA A 40 -2.76 -15.29 25.71
CA ALA A 40 -1.60 -16.18 25.73
C ALA A 40 -0.30 -15.45 25.34
N ALA A 41 -0.35 -14.59 24.32
CA ALA A 41 0.78 -13.75 23.91
C ALA A 41 1.19 -12.75 25.02
N PHE A 42 0.21 -12.23 25.75
CA PHE A 42 0.45 -11.32 26.86
C PHE A 42 1.15 -12.01 28.04
N VAL A 43 0.79 -13.27 28.33
CA VAL A 43 1.49 -14.09 29.33
C VAL A 43 2.95 -14.35 28.92
N ILE A 44 3.20 -14.64 27.64
CA ILE A 44 4.56 -14.82 27.10
C ILE A 44 5.37 -13.54 27.22
N MET A 45 4.76 -12.38 26.97
CA MET A 45 5.39 -11.07 27.15
C MET A 45 5.82 -10.84 28.61
N ILE A 46 4.95 -11.13 29.59
CA ILE A 46 5.26 -10.97 31.01
C ILE A 46 6.41 -11.88 31.44
N ILE A 47 6.42 -13.14 30.99
CA ILE A 47 7.50 -14.09 31.31
C ILE A 47 8.83 -13.63 30.68
N GLY A 48 8.80 -13.11 29.45
CA GLY A 48 9.96 -12.55 28.79
C GLY A 48 10.53 -11.32 29.49
N ALA A 49 9.66 -10.43 29.99
CA ALA A 49 10.05 -9.22 30.71
C ALA A 49 10.58 -9.50 32.12
N ALA A 50 9.95 -10.39 32.87
CA ALA A 50 10.33 -10.75 34.24
C ALA A 50 11.67 -11.52 34.34
N SER A 51 12.16 -12.06 33.22
CA SER A 51 13.39 -12.85 33.15
C SER A 51 14.62 -12.03 32.70
N THR A 52 14.52 -10.69 32.69
CA THR A 52 15.64 -9.79 32.35
C THR A 52 16.40 -9.38 33.62
N ASP A 53 17.57 -9.97 33.85
CA ASP A 53 18.50 -9.57 34.92
C ASP A 53 18.95 -8.12 34.68
N THR A 54 18.40 -7.18 35.47
CA THR A 54 18.93 -5.82 35.56
C THR A 54 19.98 -5.81 36.67
N LYS A 55 21.26 -5.82 36.29
CA LYS A 55 22.36 -5.46 37.19
C LYS A 55 22.73 -4.00 36.95
N ASP A 56 22.54 -3.17 37.98
CA ASP A 56 23.50 -2.14 38.39
C ASP A 56 23.31 -1.81 39.89
N THR A 57 24.46 -1.64 40.55
CA THR A 57 24.77 -1.53 41.99
C THR A 57 24.69 -0.03 42.41
N GLU A 58 24.33 0.40 43.63
CA GLU A 58 25.26 0.52 44.79
C GLU A 58 24.59 1.09 46.07
N ALA A 59 24.95 0.49 47.23
CA ALA A 59 25.08 0.98 48.63
C ALA A 59 23.89 1.66 49.36
N ALA A 60 23.68 1.53 50.69
CA ALA A 60 24.32 0.84 51.80
C ALA A 60 23.39 0.88 53.03
N GLY A 61 23.54 -0.05 53.99
CA GLY A 61 22.99 0.08 55.34
C GLY A 61 22.68 -1.24 56.06
N THR A 62 23.68 -1.83 56.72
CA THR A 62 23.50 -2.82 57.83
C THR A 62 23.43 -2.05 59.18
N PRO A 63 22.94 -2.59 60.33
CA PRO A 63 23.50 -3.80 60.95
C PRO A 63 22.54 -4.75 61.72
N SER A 64 22.98 -6.01 61.84
CA SER A 64 23.02 -6.82 63.07
C SER A 64 21.73 -7.41 63.69
N ALA A 65 21.62 -8.75 63.70
CA ALA A 65 21.89 -9.60 64.89
C ALA A 65 21.52 -11.09 64.65
N ALA A 66 22.47 -11.99 64.95
CA ALA A 66 22.27 -13.43 65.22
C ALA A 66 21.86 -13.62 66.73
N PRO A 67 21.55 -14.81 67.31
CA PRO A 67 22.04 -16.15 66.92
C PRO A 67 21.16 -17.40 67.20
N ALA A 68 21.61 -18.52 66.59
CA ALA A 68 21.75 -19.91 67.11
C ALA A 68 20.56 -20.79 67.59
N ALA A 69 20.49 -22.01 67.01
CA ALA A 69 20.43 -23.36 67.63
C ALA A 69 20.04 -24.37 66.51
N THR A 70 20.81 -25.36 66.03
CA THR A 70 21.52 -26.55 66.58
C THR A 70 20.61 -27.76 66.91
N ALA A 71 20.97 -28.92 66.30
CA ALA A 71 20.62 -30.33 66.59
C ALA A 71 19.22 -30.81 66.14
N ALA A 72 18.97 -32.04 65.65
CA ALA A 72 19.74 -33.27 65.37
C ALA A 72 18.87 -34.12 64.39
N GLU A 73 19.43 -34.73 63.35
CA GLU A 73 19.78 -36.16 63.24
C GLU A 73 18.61 -37.16 63.19
N THR A 74 18.62 -37.96 62.11
CA THR A 74 18.42 -39.44 62.04
C THR A 74 17.25 -39.96 61.19
N ALA A 75 17.63 -40.94 60.35
CA ALA A 75 16.87 -42.08 59.84
C ALA A 75 16.12 -41.95 58.49
N ALA A 76 16.83 -42.29 57.42
CA ALA A 76 16.27 -43.09 56.32
C ALA A 76 16.28 -44.59 56.72
N PRO A 77 15.43 -45.44 56.11
CA PRO A 77 15.92 -46.17 54.94
C PRO A 77 14.91 -46.34 53.77
N SER A 78 15.52 -46.57 52.61
CA SER A 78 15.08 -46.94 51.23
C SER A 78 14.05 -48.09 51.08
N PRO A 79 13.71 -48.60 49.87
CA PRO A 79 13.74 -48.07 48.48
C PRO A 79 12.44 -48.40 47.68
N ALA A 80 12.18 -47.71 46.56
CA ALA A 80 11.38 -48.28 45.46
C ALA A 80 11.72 -47.59 44.14
N VAL A 81 12.59 -48.24 43.34
CA VAL A 81 12.84 -47.90 41.93
C VAL A 81 11.92 -48.78 41.10
N SER A 82 10.92 -48.17 40.46
CA SER A 82 10.07 -48.82 39.45
C SER A 82 10.68 -48.52 38.07
N GLN A 83 11.11 -49.55 37.34
CA GLN A 83 11.45 -49.43 35.92
C GLN A 83 10.17 -49.56 35.07
N PRO A 84 9.99 -48.74 34.00
CA PRO A 84 8.82 -48.84 33.11
C PRO A 84 8.97 -49.99 32.10
N THR A 85 7.87 -50.67 31.78
CA THR A 85 7.78 -51.86 30.93
C THR A 85 7.77 -51.52 29.42
N GLU A 86 8.10 -52.50 28.55
CA GLU A 86 8.22 -52.32 27.08
C GLU A 86 6.94 -51.79 26.40
N ASP A 87 5.75 -52.03 26.95
CA ASP A 87 4.47 -51.49 26.44
C ASP A 87 4.30 -49.98 26.64
N GLU A 88 4.87 -49.38 27.69
CA GLU A 88 4.85 -47.91 27.91
C GLU A 88 5.78 -47.18 26.93
N LYS A 89 6.87 -47.81 26.50
CA LYS A 89 7.75 -47.26 25.46
C LYS A 89 7.08 -47.23 24.10
N ALA A 90 6.35 -48.28 23.72
CA ALA A 90 5.61 -48.35 22.46
C ALA A 90 4.46 -47.34 22.38
N GLN A 91 3.74 -47.11 23.49
CA GLN A 91 2.67 -46.10 23.56
C GLN A 91 3.22 -44.66 23.58
N ALA A 92 4.33 -44.41 24.27
CA ALA A 92 4.99 -43.09 24.27
C ALA A 92 5.56 -42.72 22.88
N GLU A 93 5.95 -43.69 22.07
CA GLU A 93 6.47 -43.48 20.71
C GLU A 93 5.35 -43.17 19.69
N LEU A 94 4.18 -43.82 19.84
CA LEU A 94 2.98 -43.52 19.03
C LEU A 94 2.42 -42.12 19.32
N VAL A 95 2.32 -41.72 20.59
CA VAL A 95 1.86 -40.38 20.99
C VAL A 95 2.81 -39.28 20.47
N LYS A 96 4.13 -39.51 20.52
CA LYS A 96 5.12 -38.59 19.96
C LYS A 96 5.01 -38.46 18.43
N LYS A 97 4.66 -39.53 17.73
CA LYS A 97 4.48 -39.53 16.27
C LYS A 97 3.21 -38.79 15.85
N GLU A 98 2.09 -38.99 16.56
CA GLU A 98 0.85 -38.23 16.31
C GLU A 98 1.00 -36.74 16.64
N GLU A 99 1.71 -36.38 17.72
CA GLU A 99 2.01 -34.97 18.01
C GLU A 99 2.93 -34.34 16.96
N ALA A 100 3.91 -35.09 16.45
CA ALA A 100 4.79 -34.63 15.37
C ALA A 100 4.01 -34.42 14.06
N ASP A 101 3.11 -35.34 13.70
CA ASP A 101 2.26 -35.24 12.50
C ASP A 101 1.26 -34.08 12.62
N LYS A 102 0.71 -33.84 13.81
CA LYS A 102 -0.20 -32.71 14.07
C LYS A 102 0.54 -31.37 14.00
N LYS A 103 1.73 -31.26 14.61
CA LYS A 103 2.58 -30.07 14.51
C LYS A 103 3.04 -29.82 13.07
N ALA A 104 3.36 -30.87 12.32
CA ALA A 104 3.73 -30.75 10.91
C ALA A 104 2.56 -30.21 10.06
N LYS A 105 1.34 -30.68 10.31
CA LYS A 105 0.12 -30.16 9.65
C LYS A 105 -0.17 -28.71 10.02
N GLU A 106 -0.05 -28.35 11.30
CA GLU A 106 -0.26 -26.97 11.76
C GLU A 106 0.78 -26.00 11.19
N ILE A 107 2.05 -26.43 11.07
CA ILE A 107 3.12 -25.65 10.43
C ILE A 107 2.83 -25.46 8.93
N GLU A 108 2.39 -26.52 8.25
CA GLU A 108 2.07 -26.46 6.82
C GLU A 108 0.84 -25.60 6.54
N GLU A 109 -0.22 -25.72 7.34
CA GLU A 109 -1.40 -24.85 7.27
C GLU A 109 -1.05 -23.37 7.55
N ALA A 110 -0.19 -23.12 8.55
CA ALA A 110 0.30 -21.78 8.84
C ALA A 110 1.17 -21.21 7.70
N ARG A 111 2.00 -22.05 7.05
CA ARG A 111 2.79 -21.65 5.87
C ARG A 111 1.89 -21.30 4.69
N ILE A 112 0.90 -22.14 4.39
CA ILE A 112 -0.07 -21.90 3.31
C ILE A 112 -0.87 -20.61 3.57
N ALA A 113 -1.33 -20.40 4.81
CA ALA A 113 -2.04 -19.18 5.19
C ALA A 113 -1.15 -17.92 5.07
N ALA A 114 0.12 -18.01 5.48
CA ALA A 114 1.08 -16.92 5.35
C ALA A 114 1.39 -16.60 3.88
N GLU A 115 1.58 -17.61 3.03
CA GLU A 115 1.79 -17.45 1.59
C GLU A 115 0.56 -16.82 0.90
N GLN A 116 -0.64 -17.20 1.32
CA GLN A 116 -1.86 -16.60 0.79
C GLN A 116 -1.99 -15.12 1.20
N GLN A 117 -1.72 -14.80 2.47
CA GLN A 117 -1.75 -13.42 2.95
C GLN A 117 -0.70 -12.54 2.25
N GLN A 118 0.49 -13.09 1.96
CA GLN A 118 1.51 -12.37 1.19
C GLN A 118 1.03 -12.08 -0.24
N LYS A 119 0.45 -13.06 -0.93
CA LYS A 119 -0.10 -12.85 -2.28
C LYS A 119 -1.22 -11.82 -2.31
N GLU A 120 -2.15 -11.88 -1.37
CA GLU A 120 -3.24 -10.90 -1.26
C GLU A 120 -2.70 -9.49 -0.97
N ALA A 121 -1.67 -9.37 -0.14
CA ALA A 121 -1.02 -8.09 0.14
C ALA A 121 -0.25 -7.53 -1.08
N GLU A 122 0.47 -8.38 -1.81
CA GLU A 122 1.17 -8.01 -3.05
C GLU A 122 0.19 -7.58 -4.15
N GLU A 123 -0.93 -8.29 -4.31
CA GLU A 123 -1.98 -7.94 -5.29
C GLU A 123 -2.68 -6.63 -4.92
N ALA A 124 -2.96 -6.41 -3.62
CA ALA A 124 -3.52 -5.16 -3.13
C ALA A 124 -2.56 -3.98 -3.35
N GLN A 125 -1.27 -4.18 -3.07
CA GLN A 125 -0.25 -3.16 -3.29
C GLN A 125 -0.08 -2.86 -4.78
N ALA A 126 -0.02 -3.88 -5.64
CA ALA A 126 0.04 -3.69 -7.09
C ALA A 126 -1.19 -2.95 -7.63
N THR A 127 -2.38 -3.25 -7.11
CA THR A 127 -3.62 -2.55 -7.48
C THR A 127 -3.60 -1.09 -7.04
N ALA A 128 -3.12 -0.81 -5.83
CA ALA A 128 -2.99 0.55 -5.31
C ALA A 128 -1.97 1.38 -6.12
N GLU A 129 -0.83 0.79 -6.50
CA GLU A 129 0.14 1.48 -7.36
C GLU A 129 -0.45 1.76 -8.76
N LYS A 130 -1.22 0.82 -9.32
CA LYS A 130 -1.92 1.04 -10.60
C LYS A 130 -2.99 2.13 -10.53
N SER A 131 -3.73 2.23 -9.42
CA SER A 131 -4.77 3.25 -9.28
C SER A 131 -4.24 4.62 -8.90
N LYS A 132 -3.03 4.71 -8.33
CA LYS A 132 -2.46 5.93 -7.75
C LYS A 132 -2.67 7.20 -8.59
N PHE A 133 -2.35 7.17 -9.88
CA PHE A 133 -2.54 8.35 -10.74
C PHE A 133 -4.00 8.57 -11.14
N ALA A 134 -4.77 7.51 -11.38
CA ALA A 134 -6.21 7.62 -11.65
C ALA A 134 -6.97 8.21 -10.44
N ASP A 135 -6.61 7.80 -9.23
CA ASP A 135 -7.14 8.31 -7.97
C ASP A 135 -6.74 9.78 -7.74
N TYR A 136 -5.50 10.13 -8.08
CA TYR A 136 -5.06 11.53 -8.07
C TYR A 136 -5.91 12.39 -9.02
N MET A 137 -6.23 11.86 -10.21
CA MET A 137 -7.07 12.58 -11.18
C MET A 137 -8.49 12.84 -10.66
N LEU A 138 -9.06 11.97 -9.80
CA LEU A 138 -10.35 12.23 -9.15
C LEU A 138 -10.34 13.50 -8.28
N THR A 139 -9.17 13.87 -7.74
CA THR A 139 -9.02 15.05 -6.88
C THR A 139 -8.65 16.29 -7.69
N ILE A 140 -7.76 16.13 -8.69
CA ILE A 140 -7.22 17.27 -9.42
C ILE A 140 -8.20 17.83 -10.46
N VAL A 141 -9.05 16.99 -11.07
CA VAL A 141 -9.98 17.42 -12.12
C VAL A 141 -11.00 18.44 -11.58
N PRO A 142 -11.70 18.18 -10.46
CA PRO A 142 -12.56 19.20 -9.87
C PRO A 142 -11.78 20.46 -9.48
N SER A 143 -10.58 20.32 -8.89
CA SER A 143 -9.78 21.46 -8.47
C SER A 143 -9.34 22.38 -9.60
N ILE A 144 -9.02 21.84 -10.78
CA ILE A 144 -8.58 22.63 -11.94
C ILE A 144 -9.76 23.24 -12.69
N THR A 145 -10.90 22.56 -12.64
CA THR A 145 -12.11 22.99 -13.35
C THR A 145 -13.04 23.81 -12.47
N ASP A 146 -12.60 24.27 -11.29
CA ASP A 146 -13.42 24.98 -10.29
C ASP A 146 -14.76 24.27 -10.02
N ASP A 147 -14.69 22.95 -9.81
CA ASP A 147 -15.82 22.03 -9.61
C ASP A 147 -16.83 22.01 -10.79
N MET A 148 -16.47 22.53 -11.96
CA MET A 148 -17.33 22.48 -13.16
C MET A 148 -17.36 21.09 -13.82
N ALA A 149 -16.35 20.26 -13.57
CA ALA A 149 -16.27 18.91 -14.12
C ALA A 149 -15.69 17.90 -13.13
N GLU A 150 -16.09 16.65 -13.31
CA GLU A 150 -15.55 15.49 -12.61
C GLU A 150 -14.85 14.57 -13.63
N LEU A 151 -13.95 13.71 -13.14
CA LEU A 151 -13.33 12.68 -13.97
C LEU A 151 -14.38 11.63 -14.34
N ASP A 152 -14.62 11.46 -15.64
CA ASP A 152 -15.54 10.43 -16.14
C ASP A 152 -15.02 9.00 -15.88
N VAL A 153 -15.94 8.08 -15.58
CA VAL A 153 -15.64 6.67 -15.28
C VAL A 153 -14.89 5.99 -16.43
N GLN A 154 -15.22 6.27 -17.70
CA GLN A 154 -14.53 5.67 -18.84
C GLN A 154 -13.07 6.12 -18.91
N THR A 155 -12.81 7.39 -18.64
CA THR A 155 -11.45 7.93 -18.61
C THR A 155 -10.68 7.40 -17.40
N TYR A 156 -11.30 7.35 -16.22
CA TYR A 156 -10.70 6.72 -15.03
C TYR A 156 -10.28 5.28 -15.32
N GLN A 157 -11.18 4.45 -15.85
CA GLN A 157 -10.90 3.04 -16.14
C GLN A 157 -9.78 2.89 -17.16
N TYR A 158 -9.75 3.76 -18.18
CA TYR A 158 -8.66 3.74 -19.16
C TYR A 158 -7.30 4.00 -18.51
N ILE A 159 -7.20 5.01 -17.64
CA ILE A 159 -5.96 5.34 -16.93
C ILE A 159 -5.55 4.19 -16.01
N PHE A 160 -6.51 3.60 -15.28
CA PHE A 160 -6.26 2.46 -14.39
C PHE A 160 -5.73 1.22 -15.15
N ASP A 161 -6.44 0.83 -16.22
CA ASP A 161 -6.10 -0.36 -17.02
C ASP A 161 -4.77 -0.21 -17.78
N HIS A 162 -4.38 1.03 -18.09
CA HIS A 162 -3.15 1.38 -18.83
C HIS A 162 -2.21 2.24 -17.99
N SER A 163 -2.12 1.97 -16.70
CA SER A 163 -1.32 2.76 -15.75
C SER A 163 0.16 2.88 -16.12
N ASP A 164 0.69 1.92 -16.88
CA ASP A 164 2.04 1.95 -17.46
C ASP A 164 2.24 3.02 -18.55
N LEU A 165 1.14 3.56 -19.10
CA LEU A 165 1.16 4.62 -20.10
C LEU A 165 1.01 6.02 -19.49
N PHE A 166 0.81 6.17 -18.18
CA PHE A 166 0.53 7.45 -17.54
C PHE A 166 1.43 7.70 -16.32
N PRO A 167 2.66 8.20 -16.52
CA PRO A 167 3.26 8.60 -17.80
C PRO A 167 3.93 7.44 -18.55
N ALA A 168 3.95 7.52 -19.89
CA ALA A 168 4.74 6.64 -20.72
C ALA A 168 6.19 7.15 -20.79
N VAL A 169 7.05 6.62 -19.91
CA VAL A 169 8.46 7.06 -19.80
C VAL A 169 9.44 6.20 -20.61
N THR A 170 9.16 4.90 -20.76
CA THR A 170 10.03 3.99 -21.52
C THR A 170 9.81 4.14 -23.03
N PRO A 171 10.80 3.80 -23.87
CA PRO A 171 10.63 3.79 -25.33
C PRO A 171 9.44 2.93 -25.78
N GLU A 172 9.24 1.77 -25.16
CA GLU A 172 8.15 0.84 -25.47
C GLU A 172 6.79 1.45 -25.11
N ALA A 173 6.65 2.06 -23.93
CA ALA A 173 5.42 2.72 -23.52
C ALA A 173 5.09 3.93 -24.40
N LYS A 174 6.11 4.73 -24.77
CA LYS A 174 5.93 5.87 -25.70
C LYS A 174 5.44 5.40 -27.07
N GLN A 175 6.01 4.32 -27.60
CA GLN A 175 5.56 3.73 -28.86
C GLN A 175 4.14 3.16 -28.75
N ALA A 176 3.80 2.52 -27.63
CA ALA A 176 2.46 2.00 -27.36
C ALA A 176 1.43 3.15 -27.32
N ALA A 177 1.70 4.22 -26.58
CA ALA A 177 0.86 5.42 -26.52
C ALA A 177 0.71 6.09 -27.90
N GLN A 178 1.78 6.13 -28.70
CA GLN A 178 1.71 6.63 -30.07
C GLN A 178 0.82 5.76 -30.97
N THR A 179 0.88 4.43 -30.82
CA THR A 179 0.13 3.49 -31.67
C THR A 179 -1.34 3.44 -31.28
N SER A 180 -1.68 3.63 -30.01
CA SER A 180 -3.06 3.64 -29.52
C SER A 180 -3.80 4.94 -29.83
N ALA A 181 -3.09 6.04 -30.11
CA ALA A 181 -3.69 7.33 -30.42
C ALA A 181 -4.48 7.31 -31.74
N ASP A 182 -5.78 7.64 -31.69
CA ASP A 182 -6.61 7.73 -32.89
C ASP A 182 -6.26 8.98 -33.71
N PRO A 183 -5.71 8.82 -34.94
CA PRO A 183 -5.28 9.95 -35.75
C PRO A 183 -6.44 10.78 -36.33
N ASN A 184 -7.68 10.27 -36.26
CA ASN A 184 -8.85 10.95 -36.81
C ASN A 184 -9.53 11.87 -35.80
N VAL A 185 -9.18 11.76 -34.52
CA VAL A 185 -9.72 12.61 -33.47
C VAL A 185 -8.85 13.85 -33.33
N THR A 186 -9.46 14.99 -33.63
CA THR A 186 -8.82 16.30 -33.52
C THR A 186 -9.40 17.11 -32.37
N SER A 187 -8.71 18.16 -31.96
CA SER A 187 -9.20 19.20 -31.03
C SER A 187 -10.62 19.70 -31.37
N LYS A 188 -10.96 19.87 -32.66
CA LYS A 188 -12.31 20.27 -33.11
C LYS A 188 -13.39 19.28 -32.70
N HIS A 189 -13.08 17.99 -32.71
CA HIS A 189 -14.02 16.96 -32.27
C HIS A 189 -14.27 17.07 -30.77
N LEU A 190 -13.18 17.21 -29.99
CA LEU A 190 -13.25 17.37 -28.54
C LEU A 190 -14.04 18.62 -28.15
N GLN A 191 -13.74 19.75 -28.79
CA GLN A 191 -14.42 21.02 -28.51
C GLN A 191 -15.92 20.98 -28.82
N LYS A 192 -16.33 20.17 -29.80
CA LYS A 192 -17.74 19.97 -30.13
C LYS A 192 -18.43 19.07 -29.10
N ASN A 193 -17.82 17.95 -28.75
CA ASN A 193 -18.33 16.99 -27.77
C ASN A 193 -17.23 15.98 -27.42
N ILE A 194 -16.75 15.98 -26.17
CA ILE A 194 -15.73 15.01 -25.72
C ILE A 194 -16.28 13.60 -25.49
N THR A 195 -17.58 13.43 -25.22
CA THR A 195 -18.15 12.15 -24.75
C THR A 195 -17.82 10.95 -25.65
N PRO A 196 -17.87 11.04 -27.00
CA PRO A 196 -17.52 9.91 -27.88
C PRO A 196 -16.04 9.51 -27.84
N TYR A 197 -15.20 10.31 -27.19
CA TYR A 197 -13.75 10.20 -27.17
C TYR A 197 -13.19 9.94 -25.77
N LEU A 198 -14.05 9.83 -24.75
CA LEU A 198 -13.66 9.37 -23.42
C LEU A 198 -13.11 7.94 -23.50
N GLY A 199 -12.08 7.65 -22.71
CA GLY A 199 -11.36 6.37 -22.77
C GLY A 199 -10.69 6.06 -24.11
N LYS A 200 -10.37 7.09 -24.92
CA LYS A 200 -9.58 6.93 -26.16
C LYS A 200 -8.33 7.77 -26.10
N MET A 201 -7.19 7.14 -26.40
CA MET A 201 -5.95 7.88 -26.61
C MET A 201 -6.09 8.75 -27.87
N ILE A 202 -5.71 10.01 -27.76
CA ILE A 202 -5.73 10.99 -28.84
C ILE A 202 -4.39 11.72 -28.91
N SER A 203 -4.10 12.35 -30.04
CA SER A 203 -2.86 13.11 -30.27
C SER A 203 -3.19 14.53 -30.72
N ILE A 204 -2.71 15.53 -29.98
CA ILE A 204 -2.87 16.94 -30.31
C ILE A 204 -1.50 17.60 -30.37
N THR A 205 -1.32 18.54 -31.29
CA THR A 205 -0.12 19.35 -31.42
C THR A 205 -0.52 20.82 -31.28
N GLY A 206 0.30 21.59 -30.59
CA GLY A 206 0.07 23.01 -30.36
C GLY A 206 1.25 23.66 -29.64
N ASP A 207 1.23 24.98 -29.60
CA ASP A 207 2.23 25.80 -28.94
C ASP A 207 1.91 25.89 -27.45
N VAL A 208 2.93 25.76 -26.60
CA VAL A 208 2.81 25.89 -25.14
C VAL A 208 2.54 27.34 -24.78
N ILE A 209 1.39 27.59 -24.14
CA ILE A 209 1.02 28.90 -23.57
C ILE A 209 1.50 29.01 -22.13
N SER A 210 1.42 27.91 -21.37
CA SER A 210 1.96 27.87 -20.02
C SER A 210 2.29 26.43 -19.64
N ILE A 211 3.31 26.28 -18.80
CA ILE A 211 3.72 24.98 -18.27
C ILE A 211 4.26 25.18 -16.86
N GLU A 212 3.76 24.37 -15.93
CA GLU A 212 4.13 24.46 -14.51
C GLU A 212 4.33 23.06 -13.94
N GLU A 213 5.41 22.86 -13.17
CA GLU A 213 5.69 21.62 -12.47
C GLU A 213 5.53 21.81 -10.96
N THR A 214 4.87 20.86 -10.31
CA THR A 214 4.68 20.84 -8.86
C THR A 214 5.05 19.47 -8.30
N GLU A 215 5.76 19.46 -7.18
CA GLU A 215 6.04 18.23 -6.41
C GLU A 215 4.80 17.83 -5.60
N THR A 216 4.37 16.59 -5.78
CA THR A 216 3.20 16.02 -5.09
C THR A 216 3.57 14.70 -4.38
N ASP A 217 2.62 14.10 -3.67
CA ASP A 217 2.76 12.78 -3.06
C ASP A 217 2.88 11.63 -4.08
N ILE A 218 2.47 11.88 -5.32
CA ILE A 218 2.63 10.94 -6.44
C ILE A 218 3.88 11.22 -7.29
N GLY A 219 4.69 12.21 -6.91
CA GLY A 219 5.88 12.67 -7.64
C GLY A 219 5.65 14.02 -8.32
N THR A 220 6.56 14.39 -9.22
CA THR A 220 6.41 15.60 -10.04
C THR A 220 5.19 15.48 -10.96
N VAL A 221 4.32 16.47 -10.93
CA VAL A 221 3.17 16.60 -11.83
C VAL A 221 3.29 17.91 -12.58
N ALA A 222 3.09 17.86 -13.89
CA ALA A 222 3.08 19.04 -14.76
C ALA A 222 1.66 19.38 -15.20
N TYR A 223 1.29 20.64 -15.06
CA TYR A 223 0.16 21.27 -15.73
C TYR A 223 0.64 21.90 -17.03
N VAL A 224 0.04 21.54 -18.15
CA VAL A 224 0.41 22.03 -19.48
C VAL A 224 -0.81 22.67 -20.12
N HIS A 225 -0.65 23.87 -20.65
CA HIS A 225 -1.65 24.54 -21.48
C HIS A 225 -1.04 24.80 -22.85
N ILE A 226 -1.66 24.25 -23.89
CA ILE A 226 -1.31 24.50 -25.29
C ILE A 226 -2.48 25.13 -26.03
N VAL A 227 -2.16 25.82 -27.12
CA VAL A 227 -3.14 26.23 -28.13
C VAL A 227 -2.77 25.58 -29.46
N ASP A 228 -3.75 24.97 -30.11
CA ASP A 228 -3.53 24.36 -31.43
C ASP A 228 -3.72 25.37 -32.58
N ASP A 229 -3.39 24.97 -33.80
CA ASP A 229 -3.56 25.79 -35.02
C ASP A 229 -5.00 26.29 -35.26
N ASN A 230 -5.98 25.71 -34.57
CA ASN A 230 -7.39 26.08 -34.67
C ASN A 230 -7.83 26.99 -33.51
N PHE A 231 -6.89 27.49 -32.71
CA PHE A 231 -7.12 28.32 -31.53
C PHE A 231 -7.96 27.64 -30.44
N ASN A 232 -7.99 26.30 -30.41
CA ASN A 232 -8.59 25.59 -29.28
C ASN A 232 -7.58 25.56 -28.13
N SER A 233 -8.07 25.82 -26.92
CA SER A 233 -7.28 25.66 -25.70
C SER A 233 -7.34 24.20 -25.25
N ILE A 234 -6.16 23.60 -25.06
CA ILE A 234 -6.02 22.26 -24.52
C ILE A 234 -5.15 22.36 -23.29
N THR A 235 -5.68 21.91 -22.17
CA THR A 235 -4.95 21.82 -20.90
C THR A 235 -4.70 20.36 -20.58
N GLY A 236 -3.72 20.05 -19.74
CA GLY A 236 -3.52 18.67 -19.35
C GLY A 236 -2.59 18.46 -18.17
N ILE A 237 -2.75 17.28 -17.58
CA ILE A 237 -1.98 16.81 -16.43
C ILE A 237 -1.07 15.67 -16.86
N TYR A 238 0.22 15.85 -16.64
CA TYR A 238 1.25 14.85 -16.91
C TYR A 238 1.92 14.45 -15.58
N ALA A 239 1.88 13.17 -15.23
CA ALA A 239 2.52 12.66 -14.01
C ALA A 239 4.04 12.45 -14.20
N GLY A 240 4.77 13.51 -14.53
CA GLY A 240 6.22 13.50 -14.58
C GLY A 240 6.78 14.88 -14.91
N SER A 241 8.11 14.99 -14.92
CA SER A 241 8.77 16.19 -15.42
C SER A 241 8.75 16.21 -16.95
N THR A 242 8.53 17.40 -17.50
CA THR A 242 8.52 17.73 -18.92
C THR A 242 9.90 18.12 -19.45
N GLY A 243 10.89 18.22 -18.56
CA GLY A 243 12.28 18.53 -18.92
C GLY A 243 12.44 19.94 -19.45
N ASP A 244 13.08 20.10 -20.60
CA ASP A 244 13.39 21.41 -21.19
C ASP A 244 12.25 21.97 -22.08
N ILE A 245 11.01 21.54 -21.85
CA ILE A 245 9.84 22.12 -22.52
C ILE A 245 9.46 23.42 -21.82
N LEU A 246 9.41 24.51 -22.59
CA LEU A 246 9.13 25.85 -22.09
C LEU A 246 7.92 26.46 -22.82
N GLU A 247 7.48 27.63 -22.35
CA GLU A 247 6.53 28.48 -23.08
C GLU A 247 7.04 28.77 -24.51
N ASP A 248 6.12 28.92 -25.46
CA ASP A 248 6.35 29.06 -26.90
C ASP A 248 6.91 27.82 -27.63
N ASP A 249 7.20 26.71 -26.93
CA ASP A 249 7.61 25.48 -27.61
C ASP A 249 6.44 24.79 -28.32
N LEU A 250 6.70 24.28 -29.52
CA LEU A 250 5.77 23.42 -30.23
C LEU A 250 5.84 21.98 -29.68
N VAL A 251 4.75 21.49 -29.10
CA VAL A 251 4.70 20.16 -28.50
C VAL A 251 3.61 19.28 -29.08
N ARG A 252 3.81 17.97 -29.00
CA ARG A 252 2.79 16.94 -29.21
C ARG A 252 2.39 16.33 -27.89
N LEU A 253 1.12 16.48 -27.55
CA LEU A 253 0.49 15.78 -26.43
C LEU A 253 -0.17 14.51 -26.96
N ARG A 254 0.01 13.40 -26.24
CA ARG A 254 -0.86 12.23 -26.36
C ARG A 254 -1.44 11.92 -25.00
N GLY A 255 -2.75 11.70 -24.95
CA GLY A 255 -3.46 11.50 -23.70
C GLY A 255 -4.91 11.12 -23.94
N VAL A 256 -5.69 11.09 -22.86
CA VAL A 256 -7.12 10.78 -22.89
C VAL A 256 -7.95 12.02 -22.52
N PRO A 257 -9.03 12.33 -23.27
CA PRO A 257 -9.96 13.38 -22.89
C PRO A 257 -10.52 13.15 -21.49
N THR A 258 -10.45 14.19 -20.67
CA THR A 258 -10.80 14.12 -19.24
C THR A 258 -12.01 14.97 -18.92
N ALA A 259 -12.00 16.24 -19.34
CA ALA A 259 -13.10 17.15 -19.09
C ALA A 259 -13.18 18.24 -20.17
N SER A 260 -14.37 18.83 -20.33
CA SER A 260 -14.58 20.09 -21.03
C SER A 260 -15.01 21.10 -19.99
N TYR A 261 -14.35 22.25 -19.96
CA TYR A 261 -14.64 23.30 -18.99
C TYR A 261 -14.34 24.66 -19.60
N SER A 262 -14.57 25.71 -18.81
CA SER A 262 -14.29 27.07 -19.20
C SER A 262 -13.72 27.84 -18.03
N PHE A 263 -12.84 28.80 -18.31
CA PHE A 263 -12.25 29.66 -17.29
C PHE A 263 -12.19 31.11 -17.78
N ASP A 264 -12.12 32.04 -16.84
CA ASP A 264 -11.98 33.47 -17.15
C ASP A 264 -10.55 33.76 -17.63
N ASN A 265 -10.44 34.46 -18.76
CA ASN A 265 -9.16 34.82 -19.35
C ASN A 265 -8.74 36.25 -18.98
N VAL A 266 -7.43 36.53 -19.12
CA VAL A 266 -6.84 37.83 -18.79
C VAL A 266 -7.35 38.99 -19.63
N SER A 267 -8.06 38.72 -20.73
CA SER A 267 -8.68 39.73 -21.59
C SER A 267 -10.12 40.07 -21.15
N GLY A 268 -10.60 39.50 -20.04
CA GLY A 268 -11.94 39.76 -19.48
C GLY A 268 -13.07 38.99 -20.18
N GLY A 269 -12.74 37.94 -20.93
CA GLY A 269 -13.71 37.01 -21.50
C GLY A 269 -13.58 35.61 -20.90
N THR A 270 -14.29 34.66 -21.49
CA THR A 270 -14.22 33.24 -21.11
C THR A 270 -13.51 32.45 -22.20
N THR A 271 -12.62 31.56 -21.80
CA THR A 271 -11.96 30.59 -22.68
C THR A 271 -12.56 29.22 -22.43
N ASN A 272 -12.96 28.52 -23.49
CA ASN A 272 -13.31 27.10 -23.41
C ASN A 272 -12.06 26.26 -23.58
N ALA A 273 -11.89 25.25 -22.74
CA ALA A 273 -10.75 24.35 -22.79
C ALA A 273 -11.17 22.89 -22.67
N THR A 274 -10.35 22.03 -23.27
CA THR A 274 -10.42 20.59 -23.05
C THR A 274 -9.26 20.17 -22.15
N LEU A 275 -9.55 19.49 -21.06
CA LEU A 275 -8.55 18.88 -20.18
C LEU A 275 -8.21 17.47 -20.67
N LEU A 276 -6.92 17.15 -20.77
CA LEU A 276 -6.39 15.82 -21.06
C LEU A 276 -5.63 15.26 -19.85
N THR A 277 -5.75 13.96 -19.62
CA THR A 277 -4.74 13.23 -18.83
C THR A 277 -3.65 12.79 -19.80
N ILE A 278 -2.44 13.31 -19.64
CA ILE A 278 -1.35 13.20 -20.61
C ILE A 278 -0.55 11.92 -20.34
N SER A 279 -0.39 11.11 -21.38
CA SER A 279 0.48 9.94 -21.42
C SER A 279 1.90 10.29 -21.86
N THR A 280 2.02 11.10 -22.92
CA THR A 280 3.31 11.60 -23.42
C THR A 280 3.22 13.06 -23.81
N ILE A 281 4.29 13.80 -23.55
CA ILE A 281 4.56 15.12 -24.09
C ILE A 281 5.91 15.09 -24.80
N GLN A 282 5.95 15.63 -26.02
CA GLN A 282 7.15 15.63 -26.86
C GLN A 282 7.32 16.97 -27.57
N LYS A 283 8.46 17.62 -27.36
CA LYS A 283 8.89 18.78 -28.16
C LYS A 283 9.15 18.36 -29.61
N ILE A 284 8.60 19.09 -30.57
CA ILE A 284 8.68 18.77 -32.01
C ILE A 284 9.86 19.50 -32.69
N GLN A 285 10.29 20.64 -32.17
CA GLN A 285 11.34 21.48 -32.73
C GLN A 285 12.29 21.97 -31.65
#